data_AF-A0A6I7NQG2-F1
#
_entry.id   AF-A0A6I7NQG2-F1
#
_cell.length_a   1.000
_cell.length_b   1.000
_cell.length_c   1.000
_cell.angle_alpha   90.00
_cell.angle_beta   90.00
_cell.angle_gamma   90.00
#
_symmetry.space_group_name_H-M   'P 1'
#
loop_
_entity.id
_entity.type
_entity.pdbx_description
1 polymer ?
#
loop_
_entity_poly.entity_id
_entity_poly.type
_entity_poly.pdbx_seq_one_letter_code
_entity_poly.pdbx_strand_id
1 'polypeptide(L)' 'MKRDQKFFNCSEKHEIEYLAKKFKEPKDVVIAKIKELCKAKIIRYSTHAQAEQALIDAGLHKK' A
#
# COMPACT_ATOMS: atom_id res chain seq x y z
N MET A 1 -11.41 -7.45 21.31
CA MET A 1 -10.98 -8.21 20.12
C MET A 1 -9.88 -7.42 19.41
N LYS A 2 -8.63 -7.89 19.49
CA LYS A 2 -7.50 -7.27 18.77
C LYS A 2 -7.79 -7.48 17.28
N ARG A 3 -8.12 -6.39 16.58
CA ARG A 3 -8.31 -6.38 15.12
C ARG A 3 -7.07 -7.03 14.51
N ASP A 4 -7.24 -8.14 13.81
CA ASP A 4 -6.19 -8.71 12.95
C ASP A 4 -5.63 -7.57 12.12
N GLN A 5 -4.45 -7.08 12.49
CA GLN A 5 -3.72 -6.14 11.66
C GLN A 5 -3.21 -6.98 10.50
N LYS A 6 -4.08 -7.20 9.50
CA LYS A 6 -3.73 -7.95 8.30
C LYS A 6 -2.47 -7.30 7.72
N PHE A 7 -1.38 -8.06 7.75
CA PHE A 7 -0.14 -7.67 7.11
C PHE A 7 -0.42 -7.42 5.63
N PHE A 8 0.13 -6.34 5.11
CA PHE A 8 0.00 -6.01 3.70
C PHE A 8 0.90 -6.95 2.91
N ASN A 9 0.32 -7.69 1.96
CA ASN A 9 1.09 -8.64 1.16
C ASN A 9 1.45 -8.06 -0.22
N CYS A 10 2.73 -7.71 -0.36
CA CYS A 10 3.33 -7.21 -1.60
C CYS A 10 3.25 -8.16 -2.81
N SER A 11 2.98 -9.44 -2.59
CA SER A 11 2.85 -10.45 -3.66
C SER A 11 1.40 -10.70 -4.06
N GLU A 12 0.43 -10.22 -3.27
CA GLU A 12 -0.99 -10.43 -3.56
C GLU A 12 -1.58 -9.26 -4.34
N LYS A 13 -2.00 -9.54 -5.57
CA LYS A 13 -2.57 -8.55 -6.47
C LYS A 13 -3.81 -7.85 -5.87
N HIS A 14 -4.66 -8.60 -5.16
CA HIS A 14 -5.87 -8.06 -4.58
C HIS A 14 -5.60 -7.07 -3.43
N GLU A 15 -4.56 -7.29 -2.64
CA GLU A 15 -4.11 -6.38 -1.57
C GLU A 15 -3.59 -5.06 -2.16
N ILE A 16 -2.75 -5.16 -3.19
CA ILE A 16 -2.21 -4.00 -3.92
C ILE A 16 -3.34 -3.17 -4.54
N GLU A 17 -4.30 -3.82 -5.19
CA GLU A 17 -5.46 -3.15 -5.79
C GLU A 17 -6.40 -2.56 -4.73
N TYR A 18 -6.57 -3.23 -3.60
CA TYR A 18 -7.37 -2.73 -2.47
C TYR A 18 -6.74 -1.46 -1.88
N LEU A 19 -5.43 -1.46 -1.70
CA LEU A 19 -4.68 -0.30 -1.24
C LEU A 19 -4.75 0.85 -2.24
N ALA A 20 -4.54 0.55 -3.53
CA ALA A 20 -4.58 1.55 -4.60
C ALA A 20 -5.93 2.24 -4.75
N LYS A 21 -7.04 1.55 -4.46
CA LYS A 21 -8.40 2.15 -4.48
C LYS A 21 -8.61 3.26 -3.44
N LYS A 22 -7.75 3.36 -2.43
CA LYS A 22 -7.87 4.36 -1.36
C LYS A 22 -7.22 5.70 -1.70
N PHE A 23 -6.57 5.83 -2.85
CA PHE A 23 -5.86 7.04 -3.27
C PHE A 23 -6.60 7.75 -4.41
N LYS A 24 -6.33 9.04 -4.57
CA LYS A 24 -6.95 9.89 -5.61
C LYS A 24 -6.26 9.75 -6.97
N GLU A 25 -4.99 9.39 -6.94
CA GLU A 25 -4.17 9.20 -8.13
C GLU A 25 -4.67 8.03 -8.99
N PRO A 26 -4.29 8.01 -10.29
CA PRO A 26 -4.55 6.87 -11.15
C PRO A 26 -4.05 5.57 -10.53
N LYS A 27 -4.87 4.51 -10.59
CA LYS A 27 -4.54 3.23 -9.94
C LYS A 27 -3.20 2.67 -10.42
N ASP A 28 -2.89 2.82 -11.70
CA ASP A 28 -1.63 2.42 -12.30
C ASP A 28 -0.42 3.10 -11.64
N VAL A 29 -0.49 4.41 -11.37
CA VAL A 29 0.54 5.18 -10.65
C VAL A 29 0.71 4.65 -9.23
N VAL A 30 -0.40 4.46 -8.51
CA VAL A 30 -0.36 3.97 -7.13
C VAL A 30 0.17 2.55 -7.05
N ILE A 31 -0.24 1.66 -7.95
CA ILE A 31 0.24 0.27 -8.04
C ILE A 31 1.74 0.24 -8.37
N ALA A 32 2.21 1.10 -9.28
CA ALA A 32 3.63 1.22 -9.59
C ALA A 32 4.42 1.64 -8.33
N LYS A 33 3.92 2.62 -7.58
CA LYS A 33 4.56 3.08 -6.35
C LYS A 33 4.55 2.03 -5.25
N ILE A 34 3.43 1.32 -5.05
CA ILE A 34 3.35 0.18 -4.13
C ILE A 34 4.42 -0.86 -4.45
N LYS A 35 4.55 -1.25 -5.74
CA LYS A 35 5.57 -2.21 -6.17
C LYS A 35 6.99 -1.71 -5.94
N GLU A 36 7.24 -0.42 -6.15
CA GLU A 36 8.53 0.22 -5.85
C GLU A 36 8.85 0.13 -4.36
N LEU A 37 7.93 0.52 -3.48
CA LEU A 37 8.08 0.44 -2.03
C LEU A 37 8.24 -1.00 -1.52
N CYS A 38 7.55 -1.96 -2.15
CA CYS A 38 7.70 -3.38 -1.89
C CYS A 38 9.10 -3.90 -2.24
N LYS A 39 9.63 -3.52 -3.42
CA LYS A 39 10.99 -3.86 -3.86
C LYS A 39 12.05 -3.21 -2.98
N ALA A 40 11.81 -1.98 -2.55
CA ALA A 40 12.65 -1.25 -1.59
C ALA A 40 12.57 -1.82 -0.16
N LYS A 41 11.74 -2.84 0.08
CA LYS A 41 11.47 -3.47 1.38
C LYS A 41 10.90 -2.51 2.43
N ILE A 42 10.40 -1.34 2.02
CA ILE A 42 9.80 -0.33 2.91
C ILE A 42 8.48 -0.85 3.49
N ILE A 43 7.64 -1.43 2.63
CA ILE A 43 6.30 -1.94 3.03
C ILE A 43 6.22 -3.47 3.09
N ARG A 44 7.37 -4.17 3.02
CA ARG A 44 7.43 -5.65 2.91
C ARG A 44 6.94 -6.39 4.15
N TYR A 45 7.09 -5.80 5.33
CA TYR A 45 6.62 -6.35 6.61
C TYR A 45 5.63 -5.41 7.30
N SER A 46 4.97 -4.57 6.49
CA SER A 46 4.08 -3.54 6.98
C SER A 46 2.65 -4.03 7.07
N THR A 47 1.89 -3.43 7.98
CA THR A 47 0.43 -3.57 7.97
C THR A 47 -0.16 -2.71 6.86
N HIS A 48 -1.43 -2.94 6.51
CA HIS A 48 -2.16 -2.06 5.60
C HIS A 48 -2.05 -0.57 5.96
N ALA A 49 -2.15 -0.24 7.25
CA ALA A 49 -2.07 1.13 7.72
C ALA A 49 -0.66 1.73 7.50
N GLN A 50 0.38 0.94 7.70
CA GLN A 50 1.76 1.37 7.44
C GLN A 50 2.04 1.50 5.95
N ALA A 51 1.51 0.59 5.12
CA ALA A 51 1.63 0.68 3.67
C ALA A 51 0.88 1.91 3.11
N GLU A 52 -0.30 2.22 3.66
CA GLU A 52 -1.01 3.48 3.37
C GLU A 52 -0.16 4.69 3.74
N GLN A 53 0.41 4.72 4.94
CA GLN A 53 1.23 5.84 5.38
C GLN A 53 2.47 6.02 4.48
N ALA A 54 3.15 4.94 4.12
CA ALA A 54 4.32 5.00 3.23
C ALA A 54 3.99 5.55 1.84
N LEU A 55 2.77 5.32 1.33
CA LEU A 55 2.31 5.91 0.07
C LEU A 55 2.02 7.40 0.23
N ILE A 56 1.45 7.81 1.36
CA ILE A 56 1.25 9.24 1.70
C ILE A 56 2.59 9.95 1.82
N ASP A 57 3.55 9.36 2.52
CA ASP A 57 4.90 9.89 2.68
C ASP A 57 5.66 9.94 1.34
N ALA A 58 5.28 9.07 0.39
CA ALA A 58 5.77 9.08 -0.99
C ALA A 58 5.06 10.10 -1.90
N GLY A 59 4.14 10.90 -1.36
CA GLY A 59 3.46 12.00 -2.05
C GLY A 59 2.11 11.64 -2.68
N LEU A 60 1.51 10.49 -2.36
CA LEU A 60 0.18 10.11 -2.84
C LEU A 60 -0.92 10.60 -1.88
N HIS A 61 -2.05 11.01 -2.44
CA HIS A 61 -3.14 11.60 -1.69
C HIS A 61 -4.26 10.60 -1.47
N LYS A 62 -4.54 10.31 -0.20
CA LYS A 62 -5.68 9.48 0.17
C LYS A 62 -7.00 10.15 -0.26
N LYS A 63 -7.94 9.34 -0.74
CA LYS A 63 -9.26 9.77 -1.20
C LYS A 63 -10.13 10.27 -0.05
#